data_AF-C8S5E1-F1
#
_entry.id   AF-C8S5E1-F1
#
_cell.length_a   1.000
_cell.length_b   1.000
_cell.length_c   1.000
_cell.angle_alpha   90.00
_cell.angle_beta   90.00
_cell.angle_gamma   90.00
#
_symmetry.space_group_name_H-M   'P 1'
#
loop_
_entity.id
_entity.type
_entity.pdbx_description
1 polymer ?
#
loop_
_entity_poly.entity_id
_entity_poly.type
_entity_poly.pdbx_seq_one_letter_code
_entity_poly.pdbx_strand_id
1 'polypeptide(L)' 'MGRHIADHRTPSLGGRVKNFLRIARGNRAPWHRAEAKPDGNRRLVQFMRIARGRTA' A
#
# COMPACT_ATOMS: atom_id res chain seq x y z
N MET A 1 -44.48 3.57 -27.68
CA MET A 1 -43.49 2.87 -26.86
C MET A 1 -42.18 3.66 -26.89
N GLY A 2 -42.06 4.71 -26.07
CA GLY A 2 -40.89 5.59 -26.06
C GLY A 2 -39.83 5.06 -25.09
N ARG A 3 -38.58 4.99 -25.54
CA ARG A 3 -37.44 4.43 -24.78
C ARG A 3 -37.07 5.34 -23.61
N HIS A 4 -36.81 4.76 -22.44
CA HIS A 4 -36.60 5.50 -21.20
C HIS A 4 -35.31 6.33 -21.26
N ILE A 5 -35.32 7.51 -20.63
CA ILE A 5 -34.21 8.48 -20.64
C ILE A 5 -32.93 7.86 -20.05
N ALA A 6 -33.08 6.90 -19.13
CA ALA A 6 -31.96 6.13 -18.57
C ALA A 6 -31.31 5.15 -19.55
N ASP A 7 -31.99 4.78 -20.65
CA ASP A 7 -31.45 3.88 -21.69
C ASP A 7 -30.57 4.61 -22.71
N HIS A 8 -30.43 5.93 -22.60
CA HIS A 8 -29.64 6.78 -23.51
C HIS A 8 -28.19 6.96 -23.02
N ARG A 9 -27.72 6.08 -22.15
CA ARG A 9 -26.37 6.17 -21.60
C ARG A 9 -25.39 5.45 -22.50
N THR A 10 -24.33 6.14 -22.91
CA THR A 10 -23.20 5.50 -23.57
C THR A 10 -22.60 4.45 -22.62
N PRO A 11 -22.54 3.16 -23.00
CA PRO A 11 -21.99 2.13 -22.14
C PRO A 11 -20.53 2.45 -21.82
N SER A 12 -20.13 2.24 -20.55
CA SER A 12 -18.76 2.51 -20.16
C SER A 12 -17.83 1.48 -20.80
N LEU A 13 -16.78 1.93 -21.48
CA LEU A 13 -15.75 1.06 -22.09
C LEU A 13 -14.79 0.42 -21.07
N GLY A 14 -15.12 0.45 -19.77
CA GLY A 14 -14.25 -0.09 -18.71
C GLY A 14 -12.94 0.68 -18.46
N GLY A 15 -12.74 1.84 -19.10
CA GLY A 15 -11.49 2.61 -19.00
C GLY A 15 -11.09 3.01 -17.58
N ARG A 16 -12.08 3.32 -16.71
CA ARG A 16 -11.82 3.61 -15.28
C ARG A 16 -11.29 2.38 -14.54
N VAL A 17 -11.89 1.21 -14.75
CA VAL A 17 -11.45 -0.06 -14.14
C VAL A 17 -10.06 -0.44 -14.65
N LYS A 18 -9.80 -0.28 -15.96
CA LYS A 18 -8.48 -0.51 -16.57
C LYS A 18 -7.40 0.38 -15.94
N ASN A 19 -7.68 1.68 -15.78
CA ASN A 19 -6.75 2.61 -15.16
C ASN A 19 -6.52 2.31 -13.67
N PHE A 20 -7.57 1.95 -12.93
CA PHE A 20 -7.45 1.54 -11.54
C PHE A 20 -6.53 0.31 -11.39
N LEU A 21 -6.79 -0.75 -12.17
CA LEU A 21 -5.98 -1.97 -12.13
C LEU A 21 -4.54 -1.76 -12.59
N ARG A 22 -4.29 -0.78 -13.48
CA ARG A 22 -2.93 -0.39 -13.89
C ARG A 22 -2.16 0.25 -12.74
N ILE A 23 -2.80 1.14 -11.97
CA ILE A 23 -2.20 1.78 -10.80
C ILE A 23 -1.97 0.75 -9.68
N ALA A 24 -2.97 -0.09 -9.39
CA ALA A 24 -2.91 -1.06 -8.31
C ALA A 24 -1.85 -2.16 -8.52
N ARG A 25 -1.65 -2.60 -9.78
CA ARG A 25 -0.66 -3.62 -10.14
C ARG A 25 0.71 -3.04 -10.51
N GLY A 26 0.81 -1.73 -10.66
CA GLY A 26 2.08 -1.05 -10.88
C GLY A 26 3.01 -1.21 -9.69
N ASN A 27 4.31 -1.25 -9.94
CA ASN A 27 5.31 -1.28 -8.88
C ASN A 27 5.12 -0.04 -8.00
N ARG A 28 4.81 -0.24 -6.71
CA ARG A 28 4.60 0.87 -5.77
C ARG A 28 5.88 1.70 -5.74
N ALA A 29 5.72 3.02 -5.79
CA ALA A 29 6.80 3.99 -5.96
C ALA A 29 7.99 3.76 -5.01
N PRO A 30 9.21 4.22 -5.35
CA PRO A 30 10.41 4.07 -4.52
C PRO A 30 10.28 4.65 -3.10
N TRP A 31 9.27 5.51 -2.88
CA TRP A 31 8.93 6.10 -1.59
C TRP A 31 8.19 5.15 -0.64
N HIS A 32 7.69 4.02 -1.16
CA HIS A 32 7.21 2.93 -0.33
C HIS A 32 8.44 2.27 0.29
N ARG A 33 9.01 2.90 1.33
CA ARG A 33 9.95 2.21 2.20
C ARG A 33 9.18 1.02 2.75
N ALA A 34 9.57 -0.19 2.35
CA ALA A 34 9.32 -1.34 3.18
C ALA A 34 9.84 -0.92 4.55
N GLU A 35 8.95 -0.71 5.51
CA GLU A 35 9.33 -0.47 6.89
C GLU A 35 10.38 -1.53 7.18
N ALA A 36 11.62 -1.08 7.38
CA ALA A 36 12.79 -1.93 7.30
C ALA A 36 12.46 -3.17 8.12
N LYS A 37 12.37 -4.34 7.46
CA LYS A 37 12.17 -5.62 8.14
C LYS A 37 13.05 -5.55 9.39
N PRO A 38 12.49 -5.63 10.61
CA PRO A 38 13.27 -5.41 11.80
C PRO A 38 14.50 -6.29 11.68
N ASP A 39 15.65 -5.64 11.69
CA ASP A 39 16.97 -6.20 11.43
C ASP A 39 17.29 -7.16 12.59
N GLY A 40 16.64 -8.33 12.58
CA GLY A 40 16.59 -9.30 13.66
C GLY A 40 16.39 -8.72 15.06
N ASN A 41 17.04 -9.36 16.02
CA ASN A 41 16.93 -9.11 17.46
C ASN A 41 17.63 -7.82 17.94
N ARG A 42 17.91 -6.86 17.03
CA ARG A 42 18.70 -5.64 17.32
C ARG A 42 18.12 -4.80 18.46
N ARG A 43 16.78 -4.69 18.53
CA ARG A 43 16.11 -4.00 19.64
C ARG A 43 16.35 -4.69 20.99
N LEU A 44 16.36 -6.03 21.03
CA LEU A 44 16.65 -6.78 22.25
C LEU A 44 18.10 -6.61 22.69
N VAL A 45 19.05 -6.65 21.75
CA VAL A 45 20.49 -6.43 22.03
C VAL A 45 20.71 -5.02 22.59
N GLN A 46 20.05 -4.00 22.02
CA GLN A 46 20.11 -2.63 22.51
C GLN A 46 19.51 -2.49 23.92
N PHE A 47 18.38 -3.15 24.17
CA PHE A 47 17.75 -3.17 25.49
C PHE A 47 18.68 -3.79 26.55
N MET A 48 19.27 -4.96 26.27
CA MET A 48 20.22 -5.62 27.18
C MET A 48 21.45 -4.74 27.47
N ARG A 49 21.95 -4.01 26.47
CA ARG A 49 23.07 -3.07 26.65
C ARG A 49 22.70 -1.92 27.59
N ILE A 50 21.52 -1.31 27.43
CA ILE A 50 21.06 -0.22 28.30
C ILE A 50 20.83 -0.73 29.72
N ALA A 51 20.18 -1.89 29.87
CA ALA A 51 19.93 -2.49 31.18
C ALA A 51 21.25 -2.76 31.93
N ARG A 52 22.27 -3.29 31.25
CA ARG A 52 23.59 -3.57 31.83
C ARG A 52 24.41 -2.32 32.14
N GLY A 53 24.25 -1.25 31.36
CA GLY A 53 24.90 0.04 31.62
C GLY A 53 24.27 0.85 32.75
N ARG A 54 23.04 0.52 33.17
CA ARG A 54 22.34 1.15 34.30
C ARG A 54 22.57 0.46 35.64
N THR A 55 23.20 -0.71 35.66
CA THR A 55 23.50 -1.49 36.88
C THR A 55 24.93 -1.28 37.40
N ALA A 56 25.71 -0.37 36.78
CA ALA A 56 27.07 -0.01 37.19
C ALA A 56 27.08 1.32 37.95
#